data_AF-A0A444V485-F1
#
_entry.id   AF-A0A444V485-F1
#
_cell.length_a   1.000
_cell.length_b   1.000
_cell.length_c   1.000
_cell.angle_alpha   90.00
_cell.angle_beta   90.00
_cell.angle_gamma   90.00
#
_symmetry.space_group_name_H-M   'P 1'
#
loop_
_entity.id
_entity.type
_entity.pdbx_description
1 polymer ?
#
loop_
_entity_poly.entity_id
_entity_poly.type
_entity_poly.pdbx_seq_one_letter_code
_entity_poly.pdbx_strand_id
1 'polypeptide(L)'
;MGRVLAQDVYAKDNLPPFPASVKDGYAVRAADGPGDRFIIGESQAGEQPTHTVMPGQVMRVTTGAPIPCGADAVVQVEDTELLRESDDGTEELEVRILVQARPGQDIRPIGHDIKRGECVLAKGTHMGPSEIGLLATVGVTEVEVQKFPVVAVMSTGNELLNPEDDLHPGKIRDSNRSTLLATIQEHGYPTINLGIVGDKYVTRSSHTAPPLVPVSNWGGLPAASSVYNSLKVNDRSKAICFMFLYIHLLTLQPPTCLHLKSASCFRHTLPVCQCRLH
;
A
#
# COMPACT_ATOMS: atom_id res chain seq x y z
N MET A 1 1.46 -4.35 0.63
CA MET A 1 2.63 -3.46 0.40
C MET A 1 3.30 -3.79 -0.92
N GLY A 2 3.73 -2.76 -1.68
CA GLY A 2 4.51 -2.91 -2.92
C GLY A 2 3.73 -3.44 -4.13
N ARG A 3 2.40 -3.50 -4.04
CA ARG A 3 1.52 -4.02 -5.11
C ARG A 3 0.95 -2.87 -5.92
N VAL A 4 0.64 -3.14 -7.19
CA VAL A 4 0.00 -2.18 -8.09
C VAL A 4 -1.50 -2.50 -8.21
N LEU A 5 -2.37 -1.52 -7.99
CA LEU A 5 -3.82 -1.68 -8.13
C LEU A 5 -4.21 -2.05 -9.56
N ALA A 6 -5.13 -3.00 -9.70
CA ALA A 6 -5.72 -3.42 -10.97
C ALA A 6 -7.14 -2.87 -11.21
N GLN A 7 -7.69 -2.18 -10.20
CA GLN A 7 -8.99 -1.52 -10.22
C GLN A 7 -8.91 -0.11 -9.63
N ASP A 8 -9.89 0.73 -9.96
CA ASP A 8 -10.14 1.96 -9.20
C ASP A 8 -10.83 1.62 -7.87
N VAL A 9 -10.58 2.44 -6.86
CA VAL A 9 -11.18 2.31 -5.53
C VAL A 9 -11.96 3.57 -5.21
N TYR A 10 -13.23 3.39 -4.85
CA TYR A 10 -14.15 4.47 -4.54
C TYR A 10 -14.56 4.44 -3.08
N ALA A 11 -14.73 5.62 -2.48
CA ALA A 11 -15.22 5.76 -1.11
C ALA A 11 -16.71 5.38 -1.02
N LYS A 12 -17.07 4.53 -0.06
CA LYS A 12 -18.47 4.14 0.20
C LYS A 12 -19.21 5.18 1.05
N ASP A 13 -18.46 5.90 1.88
CA ASP A 13 -18.94 6.84 2.88
C ASP A 13 -18.19 8.17 2.77
N ASN A 14 -18.75 9.21 3.38
CA ASN A 14 -18.07 10.50 3.51
C ASN A 14 -17.04 10.44 4.66
N LEU A 15 -15.98 11.24 4.56
CA LEU A 15 -15.03 11.48 5.63
C LEU A 15 -14.89 13.00 5.89
N PRO A 16 -15.17 13.49 7.11
CA PRO A 16 -15.88 12.77 8.17
C PRO A 16 -17.35 12.47 7.77
N PRO A 17 -17.99 11.44 8.34
CA PRO A 17 -19.37 11.08 8.03
C PRO A 17 -20.42 11.94 8.75
N PHE A 18 -19.99 12.71 9.75
CA PHE A 18 -20.74 13.71 10.51
C PHE A 18 -19.93 15.02 10.54
N PRO A 19 -20.53 16.19 10.80
CA PRO A 19 -19.76 17.40 11.05
C PRO A 19 -18.92 17.17 12.31
N ALA A 20 -17.60 17.35 12.20
CA ALA A 20 -16.66 17.03 13.27
C ALA A 20 -15.93 18.27 13.75
N SER A 21 -15.70 18.38 15.06
CA SER A 21 -14.89 19.46 15.62
C SER A 21 -13.43 19.34 15.19
N VAL A 22 -12.81 20.46 14.83
CA VAL A 22 -11.37 20.56 14.54
C VAL A 22 -10.55 20.73 15.81
N LYS A 23 -11.16 21.23 16.89
CA LYS A 23 -10.48 21.58 18.15
C LYS A 23 -11.26 21.15 19.38
N ASP A 24 -10.59 21.15 20.52
CA ASP A 24 -11.25 21.05 21.82
C ASP A 24 -11.85 22.41 22.19
N GLY A 25 -13.08 22.42 22.70
CA GLY A 25 -13.77 23.65 23.05
C GLY A 25 -15.27 23.48 23.19
N TYR A 26 -16.04 24.45 22.68
CA TYR A 26 -17.49 24.48 22.82
C TYR A 26 -18.17 24.66 21.46
N ALA A 27 -19.11 23.77 21.16
CA ALA A 27 -20.03 23.92 20.04
C ALA A 27 -21.06 24.99 20.40
N VAL A 28 -21.10 26.05 19.59
CA VAL A 28 -21.89 27.25 19.83
C VAL A 28 -22.80 27.55 18.64
N ARG A 29 -23.78 28.42 18.89
CA ARG A 29 -24.51 29.14 17.84
C ARG A 29 -23.79 30.45 17.58
N ALA A 30 -23.20 30.61 16.40
CA ALA A 30 -22.46 31.83 16.04
C ALA A 30 -23.32 33.10 16.18
N ALA A 31 -24.63 32.98 15.92
CA ALA A 31 -25.59 34.07 16.06
C ALA A 31 -25.76 34.59 17.50
N ASP A 32 -25.44 33.79 18.53
CA ASP A 32 -25.56 34.23 19.92
C ASP A 32 -24.43 35.19 20.31
N GLY A 33 -23.29 35.14 19.61
CA GLY A 33 -22.12 36.01 19.86
C GLY A 33 -21.39 35.74 21.18
N PRO A 34 -20.52 36.65 21.63
CA PRO A 34 -19.84 36.57 22.93
C PRO A 34 -20.81 36.62 24.13
N GLY A 35 -20.35 36.13 25.28
CA GLY A 35 -21.06 36.21 26.56
C GLY A 35 -21.25 34.85 27.23
N ASP A 36 -22.00 34.87 28.34
CA ASP A 36 -22.13 33.74 29.25
C ASP A 36 -23.17 32.74 28.71
N ARG A 37 -22.86 31.45 28.76
CA ARG A 37 -23.64 30.36 28.17
C ARG A 37 -23.77 29.18 29.12
N PHE A 38 -24.91 28.51 29.07
CA PHE A 38 -25.12 27.26 29.79
C PHE A 38 -24.56 26.08 29.01
N ILE A 39 -23.76 25.25 29.66
CA ILE A 39 -23.23 24.02 29.09
C ILE A 39 -24.27 22.93 29.33
N ILE A 40 -24.77 22.33 28.24
CA ILE A 40 -25.86 21.33 28.30
C ILE A 40 -25.35 19.88 28.27
N GLY A 41 -24.03 19.70 28.28
CA GLY A 41 -23.36 18.41 28.25
C GLY A 41 -22.09 18.42 27.41
N GLU A 42 -21.60 17.23 27.10
CA GLU A 42 -20.39 17.00 26.33
C GLU A 42 -20.67 16.07 25.14
N SER A 43 -20.07 16.37 23.99
CA SER A 43 -19.95 15.43 22.88
C SER A 43 -18.52 14.93 22.80
N GLN A 44 -18.40 13.61 22.92
CA GLN A 44 -17.12 12.90 22.87
C GLN A 44 -16.95 12.15 21.54
N ALA A 45 -15.69 11.97 21.12
CA ALA A 45 -15.39 11.16 19.95
C ALA A 45 -15.87 9.71 20.14
N GLY A 46 -16.70 9.23 19.22
CA GLY A 46 -17.26 7.88 19.25
C GLY A 46 -18.74 7.81 19.64
N GLU A 47 -19.32 8.88 20.18
CA GLU A 47 -20.73 8.94 20.57
C GLU A 47 -21.49 10.05 19.83
N GLN A 48 -22.70 9.74 19.35
CA GLN A 48 -23.55 10.73 18.70
C GLN A 48 -24.29 11.56 19.76
N PRO A 49 -24.15 12.89 19.79
CA PRO A 49 -24.88 13.73 20.73
C PRO A 49 -26.39 13.64 20.50
N THR A 50 -27.15 13.51 21.59
CA THR A 50 -28.62 13.40 21.57
C THR A 50 -29.32 14.73 21.85
N HIS A 51 -28.64 15.67 22.51
CA HIS A 51 -29.17 16.99 22.81
C HIS A 51 -28.99 17.97 21.64
N THR A 52 -29.91 18.93 21.55
CA THR A 52 -29.86 20.03 20.57
C THR A 52 -29.49 21.33 21.29
N VAL A 53 -28.50 22.05 20.78
CA VAL A 53 -28.06 23.34 21.31
C VAL A 53 -29.07 24.42 20.93
N MET A 54 -29.69 25.04 21.94
CA MET A 54 -30.65 26.13 21.80
C MET A 54 -29.98 27.50 22.01
N PRO A 55 -30.64 28.64 21.71
CA PRO A 55 -30.08 29.96 22.00
C PRO A 55 -29.65 30.11 23.47
N GLY A 56 -28.44 30.64 23.70
CA GLY A 56 -27.85 30.81 25.04
C GLY A 56 -27.23 29.54 25.63
N GLN A 57 -27.24 28.43 24.89
CA GLN A 57 -26.65 27.15 25.30
C GLN A 57 -25.43 26.83 24.45
N VAL A 58 -24.54 26.01 25.00
CA VAL A 58 -23.38 25.43 24.31
C VAL A 58 -23.18 23.99 24.76
N MET A 59 -22.43 23.21 24.00
CA MET A 59 -22.03 21.85 24.38
C MET A 59 -20.52 21.75 24.30
N ARG A 60 -19.88 21.14 25.31
CA ARG A 60 -18.44 20.86 25.25
C ARG A 60 -18.17 19.85 24.14
N VAL A 61 -17.13 20.08 23.35
CA VAL A 61 -16.72 19.19 22.26
C VAL A 61 -15.21 18.95 22.33
N THR A 62 -14.80 17.73 22.02
CA THR A 62 -13.40 17.37 21.82
C THR A 62 -13.06 17.25 20.33
N THR A 63 -11.78 17.25 20.01
CA THR A 63 -11.27 17.15 18.64
C THR A 63 -11.75 15.85 17.99
N GLY A 64 -12.41 15.96 16.84
CA GLY A 64 -13.02 14.83 16.14
C GLY A 64 -14.40 14.42 16.65
N ALA A 65 -14.92 15.01 17.73
CA ALA A 65 -16.27 14.74 18.21
C ALA A 65 -17.34 15.28 17.22
N PRO A 66 -18.51 14.63 17.13
CA PRO A 66 -19.61 15.13 16.30
C PRO A 66 -20.16 16.47 16.82
N ILE A 67 -20.50 17.39 15.92
CA ILE A 67 -21.16 18.63 16.30
C ILE A 67 -22.65 18.35 16.57
N PRO A 68 -23.20 18.76 17.73
CA PRO A 68 -24.60 18.56 18.04
C PRO A 68 -25.52 19.40 17.14
N CYS A 69 -26.76 18.93 16.97
CA CYS A 69 -27.78 19.71 16.30
C CYS A 69 -27.96 21.09 16.96
N GLY A 70 -28.21 22.11 16.15
CA GLY A 70 -28.44 23.47 16.63
C GLY A 70 -27.18 24.34 16.70
N ALA A 71 -26.00 23.75 16.88
CA ALA A 71 -24.72 24.46 16.80
C ALA A 71 -24.21 24.56 15.36
N ASP A 72 -23.52 25.64 15.04
CA ASP A 72 -22.99 25.93 13.70
C ASP A 72 -21.53 26.43 13.71
N ALA A 73 -20.89 26.53 14.87
CA ALA A 73 -19.47 26.86 15.01
C ALA A 73 -18.88 26.21 16.26
N VAL A 74 -17.54 26.11 16.31
CA VAL A 74 -16.79 25.74 17.52
C VAL A 74 -15.91 26.92 17.95
N VAL A 75 -15.90 27.21 19.24
CA VAL A 75 -14.95 28.14 19.88
C VAL A 75 -13.97 27.30 20.69
N GLN A 76 -12.69 27.45 20.41
CA GLN A 76 -11.62 26.74 21.12
C GLN A 76 -11.57 27.13 22.60
N VAL A 77 -11.12 26.22 23.46
CA VAL A 77 -11.11 26.44 24.92
C VAL A 77 -10.33 27.70 25.33
N GLU A 78 -9.28 28.07 24.59
CA GLU A 78 -8.45 29.25 24.86
C GLU A 78 -9.20 30.57 24.70
N ASP A 79 -10.28 30.57 23.91
CA ASP A 79 -11.15 31.74 23.69
C ASP A 79 -12.40 31.70 24.61
N THR A 80 -12.30 30.98 25.73
CA THR A 80 -13.36 30.85 26.71
C THR A 80 -12.86 30.97 28.15
N GLU A 81 -13.76 31.30 29.07
CA GLU A 81 -13.50 31.36 30.51
C GLU A 81 -14.58 30.56 31.24
N LEU A 82 -14.19 29.50 31.97
CA LEU A 82 -15.12 28.70 32.77
C LEU A 82 -15.64 29.54 33.95
N LEU A 83 -16.96 29.69 34.08
CA LEU A 83 -17.59 30.51 35.10
C LEU A 83 -18.11 29.69 36.28
N ARG A 84 -18.67 28.51 35.99
CA ARG A 84 -19.27 27.64 36.98
C ARG A 84 -19.09 26.18 36.62
N GLU A 85 -18.71 25.39 37.63
CA GLU A 85 -18.63 23.94 37.60
C GLU A 85 -19.50 23.36 38.73
N SER A 86 -19.74 22.05 38.70
CA SER A 86 -20.44 21.32 39.76
C SER A 86 -19.61 21.31 41.06
N ASP A 87 -20.28 21.13 42.20
CA ASP A 87 -19.62 21.18 43.52
C ASP A 87 -18.52 20.10 43.70
N ASP A 88 -18.61 19.00 42.95
CA ASP A 88 -17.64 17.91 42.91
C ASP A 88 -16.58 18.07 41.80
N GLY A 89 -16.66 19.14 40.99
CA GLY A 89 -15.72 19.47 39.92
C GLY A 89 -15.74 18.51 38.73
N THR A 90 -16.82 17.74 38.56
CA THR A 90 -16.95 16.72 37.51
C THR A 90 -17.63 17.24 36.25
N GLU A 91 -18.48 18.27 36.35
CA GLU A 91 -19.23 18.84 35.24
C GLU A 91 -19.06 20.35 35.14
N GLU A 92 -18.78 20.83 33.92
CA GLU A 92 -18.82 22.25 33.61
C GLU A 92 -20.28 22.69 33.36
N LEU A 93 -20.72 23.76 34.01
CA LEU A 93 -22.10 24.22 33.99
C LEU A 93 -22.30 25.51 33.18
N GLU A 94 -21.38 26.46 33.32
CA GLU A 94 -21.43 27.75 32.61
C GLU A 94 -20.05 28.21 32.14
N VAL A 95 -20.01 28.73 30.92
CA VAL A 95 -18.79 29.25 30.28
C VAL A 95 -19.07 30.61 29.65
N ARG A 96 -18.08 31.49 29.70
CA ARG A 96 -18.06 32.74 28.95
C ARG A 96 -17.34 32.56 27.63
N ILE A 97 -18.03 32.84 26.54
CA ILE A 97 -17.45 32.93 25.20
C ILE A 97 -16.86 34.32 25.01
N LEU A 98 -15.55 34.40 24.75
CA LEU A 98 -14.83 35.69 24.69
C LEU A 98 -14.84 36.32 23.29
N VAL A 99 -15.02 35.50 22.26
CA VAL A 99 -14.88 35.91 20.85
C VAL A 99 -16.16 35.68 20.04
N GLN A 100 -16.35 36.49 19.00
CA GLN A 100 -17.43 36.27 18.04
C GLN A 100 -17.05 35.16 17.07
N ALA A 101 -17.70 34.01 17.18
CA ALA A 101 -17.53 32.90 16.24
C ALA A 101 -18.10 33.23 14.86
N ARG A 102 -17.51 32.66 13.80
CA ARG A 102 -18.07 32.69 12.43
C ARG A 102 -18.82 31.39 12.15
N PRO A 103 -19.94 31.41 11.41
CA PRO A 103 -20.59 30.17 10.98
C PRO A 103 -19.61 29.25 10.24
N GLY A 104 -19.58 27.98 10.63
CA GLY A 104 -18.68 26.94 10.12
C GLY A 104 -17.25 26.97 10.66
N GLN A 105 -16.92 27.89 11.58
CA GLN A 105 -15.60 27.96 12.18
C GLN A 105 -15.26 26.67 12.94
N ASP A 106 -14.03 26.18 12.73
CA ASP A 106 -13.46 25.01 13.43
C ASP A 106 -14.34 23.74 13.33
N ILE A 107 -15.13 23.63 12.25
CA ILE A 107 -15.93 22.45 11.91
C ILE A 107 -15.48 21.89 10.56
N ARG A 108 -15.20 20.58 10.52
CA ARG A 108 -15.08 19.82 9.27
C ARG A 108 -16.48 19.31 8.89
N PRO A 109 -17.12 19.86 7.84
CA PRO A 109 -18.42 19.39 7.40
C PRO A 109 -18.36 17.94 6.87
N ILE A 110 -19.53 17.33 6.70
CA ILE A 110 -19.64 15.99 6.13
C ILE A 110 -18.94 15.94 4.76
N GLY A 111 -18.02 14.99 4.60
CA GLY A 111 -17.29 14.78 3.34
C GLY A 111 -16.31 15.90 3.01
N HIS A 112 -15.81 16.62 4.02
CA HIS A 112 -14.76 17.62 3.86
C HIS A 112 -13.47 17.03 3.26
N ASP A 113 -13.07 15.83 3.71
CA ASP A 113 -11.84 15.20 3.25
C ASP A 113 -12.07 14.26 2.07
N ILE A 114 -13.12 13.43 2.15
CA ILE A 114 -13.47 12.45 1.12
C ILE A 114 -14.98 12.43 0.97
N LYS A 115 -15.47 12.51 -0.27
CA LYS A 115 -16.89 12.39 -0.56
C LYS A 115 -17.26 10.95 -0.91
N ARG A 116 -18.46 10.54 -0.52
CA ARG A 116 -19.05 9.29 -0.98
C ARG A 116 -19.06 9.24 -2.51
N GLY A 117 -18.56 8.15 -3.07
CA GLY A 117 -18.44 7.92 -4.51
C GLY A 117 -17.20 8.53 -5.15
N GLU A 118 -16.34 9.22 -4.39
CA GLU A 118 -15.08 9.75 -4.88
C GLU A 118 -14.08 8.61 -5.14
N CYS A 119 -13.33 8.70 -6.25
CA CYS A 119 -12.24 7.78 -6.55
C CYS A 119 -11.02 8.15 -5.70
N VAL A 120 -10.72 7.37 -4.67
CA VAL A 120 -9.64 7.64 -3.71
C VAL A 120 -8.29 7.06 -4.14
N LEU A 121 -8.31 5.98 -4.92
CA LEU A 121 -7.10 5.39 -5.52
C LEU A 121 -7.41 4.91 -6.94
N ALA A 122 -6.64 5.38 -7.90
CA ALA A 122 -6.77 4.95 -9.29
C ALA A 122 -6.10 3.58 -9.53
N LYS A 123 -6.60 2.86 -10.53
CA LYS A 123 -5.94 1.73 -11.14
C LYS A 123 -4.53 2.12 -11.60
N GLY A 124 -3.55 1.26 -11.33
CA GLY A 124 -2.15 1.51 -11.65
C GLY A 124 -1.35 2.18 -10.52
N THR A 125 -2.01 2.60 -9.44
CA THR A 125 -1.31 3.14 -8.26
C THR A 125 -0.46 2.06 -7.60
N HIS A 126 0.81 2.38 -7.34
CA HIS A 126 1.73 1.56 -6.58
C HIS A 126 1.54 1.82 -5.07
N MET A 127 1.11 0.80 -4.33
CA MET A 127 0.68 0.96 -2.94
C MET A 127 1.84 0.88 -1.93
N GLY A 128 2.08 2.01 -1.26
CA GLY A 128 2.89 2.15 -0.04
C GLY A 128 2.02 2.23 1.21
N PRO A 129 2.57 2.72 2.35
CA PRO A 129 1.85 2.75 3.63
C PRO A 129 0.62 3.64 3.60
N SER A 130 0.70 4.79 2.92
CA SER A 130 -0.39 5.76 2.82
C SER A 130 -1.59 5.21 2.07
N GLU A 131 -1.38 4.48 0.97
CA GLU A 131 -2.46 3.86 0.21
C GLU A 131 -3.14 2.76 1.02
N ILE A 132 -2.38 1.97 1.78
CA ILE A 132 -2.94 0.98 2.70
C ILE A 132 -3.78 1.66 3.79
N GLY A 133 -3.30 2.76 4.37
CA GLY A 133 -4.07 3.57 5.32
C GLY A 133 -5.37 4.08 4.70
N LEU A 134 -5.32 4.61 3.49
CA LEU A 134 -6.49 5.14 2.78
C LEU A 134 -7.53 4.05 2.48
N LEU A 135 -7.10 2.86 2.07
CA LEU A 135 -7.99 1.69 1.91
C LEU A 135 -8.71 1.33 3.20
N ALA A 136 -7.99 1.34 4.34
CA ALA A 136 -8.58 1.12 5.65
C ALA A 136 -9.58 2.22 6.02
N THR A 137 -9.24 3.49 5.78
CA THR A 137 -10.11 4.65 6.03
C THR A 137 -11.44 4.55 5.28
N VAL A 138 -11.44 4.09 4.02
CA VAL A 138 -12.68 3.94 3.24
C VAL A 138 -13.36 2.58 3.41
N GLY A 139 -12.88 1.72 4.31
CA GLY A 139 -13.46 0.40 4.59
C GLY A 139 -13.37 -0.58 3.42
N VAL A 140 -12.36 -0.43 2.55
CA VAL A 140 -12.10 -1.35 1.43
C VAL A 140 -10.96 -2.28 1.83
N THR A 141 -11.33 -3.45 2.36
CA THR A 141 -10.38 -4.43 2.92
C THR A 141 -9.90 -5.47 1.92
N GLU A 142 -10.47 -5.51 0.72
CA GLU A 142 -10.05 -6.39 -0.37
C GLU A 142 -9.95 -5.59 -1.67
N VAL A 143 -8.85 -5.75 -2.40
CA VAL A 143 -8.58 -5.04 -3.66
C VAL A 143 -7.94 -5.97 -4.70
N GLU A 144 -8.29 -5.75 -5.96
CA GLU A 144 -7.63 -6.37 -7.10
C GLU A 144 -6.28 -5.69 -7.37
N VAL A 145 -5.22 -6.50 -7.45
CA VAL A 145 -3.86 -6.06 -7.71
C VAL A 145 -3.18 -6.90 -8.76
N GLN A 146 -2.12 -6.37 -9.35
CA GLN A 146 -1.22 -7.14 -10.19
C GLN A 146 -0.48 -8.20 -9.35
N LYS A 147 -0.43 -9.45 -9.83
CA LYS A 147 0.39 -10.50 -9.21
C LYS A 147 1.86 -10.12 -9.32
N PHE A 148 2.63 -10.38 -8.27
CA PHE A 148 4.08 -10.30 -8.37
C PHE A 148 4.60 -11.29 -9.42
N PRO A 149 5.56 -10.87 -10.27
CA PRO A 149 6.26 -11.81 -11.13
C PRO A 149 7.02 -12.80 -10.27
N VAL A 150 6.97 -14.08 -10.63
CA VAL A 150 7.86 -15.08 -10.05
C VAL A 150 9.14 -15.11 -10.89
N VAL A 151 10.29 -14.87 -10.26
CA VAL A 151 11.58 -14.78 -10.95
C VAL A 151 12.38 -16.05 -10.72
N ALA A 152 12.65 -16.80 -11.78
CA ALA A 152 13.53 -17.96 -11.72
C ALA A 152 14.97 -17.58 -12.05
N VAL A 153 15.94 -18.06 -11.24
CA VAL A 153 17.38 -17.81 -11.39
C VAL A 153 18.13 -19.12 -11.49
N MET A 154 19.00 -19.23 -12.50
CA MET A 154 19.95 -20.33 -12.68
C MET A 154 21.35 -19.78 -12.95
N SER A 155 22.37 -20.56 -12.60
CA SER A 155 23.74 -20.34 -13.07
C SER A 155 24.11 -21.37 -14.12
N THR A 156 24.95 -20.98 -15.07
CA THR A 156 25.48 -21.87 -16.10
C THR A 156 26.99 -21.80 -16.10
N GLY A 157 27.63 -22.96 -16.19
CA GLY A 157 29.08 -23.04 -16.26
C GLY A 157 29.56 -24.36 -15.71
N ASN A 158 30.34 -25.09 -16.50
CA ASN A 158 30.94 -26.34 -16.03
C ASN A 158 31.95 -26.11 -14.89
N GLU A 159 32.52 -24.92 -14.76
CA GLU A 159 33.44 -24.51 -13.70
C GLU A 159 32.76 -24.28 -12.35
N LEU A 160 31.43 -24.18 -12.31
CA LEU A 160 30.69 -23.78 -11.12
C LEU A 160 30.38 -24.95 -10.18
N LEU A 161 30.53 -24.70 -8.89
CA LEU A 161 30.11 -25.56 -7.77
C LEU A 161 29.11 -24.82 -6.89
N ASN A 162 28.33 -25.55 -6.09
CA ASN A 162 27.46 -24.91 -5.11
C ASN A 162 28.30 -24.26 -3.98
N PRO A 163 27.73 -23.27 -3.26
CA PRO A 163 28.40 -22.66 -2.12
C PRO A 163 28.87 -23.66 -1.05
N GLU A 164 28.11 -24.74 -0.85
CA GLU A 164 28.35 -25.78 0.16
C GLU A 164 29.44 -26.78 -0.23
N ASP A 165 29.83 -26.82 -1.51
CA ASP A 165 30.78 -27.80 -2.02
C ASP A 165 32.24 -27.39 -1.73
N ASP A 166 33.12 -28.39 -1.58
CA ASP A 166 34.57 -28.20 -1.49
C ASP A 166 35.19 -27.86 -2.84
N LEU A 167 36.23 -27.02 -2.83
CA LEU A 167 36.89 -26.62 -4.08
C LEU A 167 37.71 -27.77 -4.68
N HIS A 168 37.67 -27.84 -6.01
CA HIS A 168 38.50 -28.72 -6.81
C HIS A 168 39.29 -27.93 -7.85
N PRO A 169 40.45 -28.43 -8.34
CA PRO A 169 41.21 -27.75 -9.38
C PRO A 169 40.34 -27.40 -10.60
N GLY A 170 40.38 -26.12 -11.01
CA GLY A 170 39.60 -25.61 -12.14
C GLY A 170 38.12 -25.36 -11.85
N LYS A 171 37.68 -25.41 -10.59
CA LYS A 171 36.31 -25.10 -10.16
C LYS A 171 36.26 -23.89 -9.23
N ILE A 172 35.15 -23.14 -9.29
CA ILE A 172 34.85 -22.00 -8.41
C ILE A 172 33.41 -22.13 -7.88
N ARG A 173 33.12 -21.51 -6.74
CA ARG A 173 31.76 -21.48 -6.19
C ARG A 173 30.91 -20.44 -6.91
N ASP A 174 29.66 -20.79 -7.15
CA ASP A 174 28.64 -19.91 -7.71
C ASP A 174 28.15 -18.89 -6.67
N SER A 175 28.66 -17.66 -6.75
CA SER A 175 28.21 -16.54 -5.93
C SER A 175 27.04 -15.78 -6.55
N ASN A 176 26.98 -15.69 -7.88
CA ASN A 176 26.07 -14.80 -8.59
C ASN A 176 24.61 -15.20 -8.41
N ARG A 177 24.30 -16.51 -8.40
CA ARG A 177 22.94 -16.98 -8.12
C ARG A 177 22.45 -16.53 -6.76
N SER A 178 23.28 -16.68 -5.72
CA SER A 178 22.95 -16.24 -4.36
C SER A 178 22.75 -14.72 -4.29
N THR A 179 23.64 -13.94 -4.91
CA THR A 179 23.51 -12.47 -4.98
C THR A 179 22.22 -12.05 -5.67
N LEU A 180 21.91 -12.60 -6.85
CA LEU A 180 20.70 -12.26 -7.59
C LEU A 180 19.43 -12.62 -6.84
N LEU A 181 19.36 -13.83 -6.28
CA LEU A 181 18.21 -14.28 -5.50
C LEU A 181 17.96 -13.33 -4.33
N ALA A 182 19.02 -12.95 -3.60
CA ALA A 182 18.93 -12.00 -2.50
C ALA A 182 18.43 -10.62 -2.97
N THR A 183 18.98 -10.06 -4.05
CA THR A 183 18.55 -8.75 -4.59
C THR A 183 17.08 -8.76 -5.04
N ILE A 184 16.61 -9.85 -5.64
CA ILE A 184 15.20 -9.96 -6.07
C ILE A 184 14.27 -10.06 -4.85
N GLN A 185 14.68 -10.84 -3.84
CA GLN A 185 13.94 -11.01 -2.59
C GLN A 185 13.87 -9.72 -1.78
N GLU A 186 14.92 -8.89 -1.81
CA GLU A 186 14.96 -7.56 -1.19
C GLU A 186 13.84 -6.65 -1.74
N HIS A 187 13.48 -6.82 -3.01
CA HIS A 187 12.36 -6.10 -3.64
C HIS A 187 10.99 -6.78 -3.40
N GLY A 188 10.93 -7.84 -2.60
CA GLY A 188 9.69 -8.55 -2.24
C GLY A 188 9.15 -9.49 -3.32
N TYR A 189 9.90 -9.74 -4.39
CA TYR A 189 9.47 -10.64 -5.45
C TYR A 189 9.77 -12.11 -5.10
N PRO A 190 8.82 -13.03 -5.33
CA PRO A 190 9.05 -14.46 -5.12
C PRO A 190 10.06 -15.00 -6.14
N THR A 191 11.03 -15.77 -5.63
CA THR A 191 12.11 -16.35 -6.45
C THR A 191 12.05 -17.86 -6.52
N ILE A 192 12.50 -18.44 -7.65
CA ILE A 192 12.76 -19.88 -7.80
C ILE A 192 14.26 -20.08 -8.09
N ASN A 193 14.92 -20.88 -7.26
CA ASN A 193 16.31 -21.28 -7.47
C ASN A 193 16.34 -22.56 -8.34
N LEU A 194 16.88 -22.45 -9.56
CA LEU A 194 16.97 -23.56 -10.51
C LEU A 194 18.32 -24.29 -10.47
N GLY A 195 19.25 -23.88 -9.59
CA GLY A 195 20.56 -24.51 -9.44
C GLY A 195 21.57 -24.13 -10.52
N ILE A 196 22.60 -24.97 -10.65
CA ILE A 196 23.68 -24.85 -11.64
C ILE A 196 23.39 -25.84 -12.78
N VAL A 197 23.45 -25.34 -14.01
CA VAL A 197 23.29 -26.15 -15.23
C VAL A 197 24.62 -26.17 -16.00
N GLY A 198 25.13 -27.36 -16.28
CA GLY A 198 26.37 -27.51 -17.05
C GLY A 198 26.20 -27.12 -18.52
N ASP A 199 27.30 -26.75 -19.17
CA ASP A 199 27.33 -26.38 -20.58
C ASP A 199 27.21 -27.62 -21.46
N LYS A 200 25.98 -28.07 -21.70
CA LYS A 200 25.67 -29.09 -22.70
C LYS A 200 24.81 -28.47 -23.79
N TYR A 201 25.29 -28.50 -25.03
CA TYR A 201 24.47 -28.23 -26.20
C TYR A 201 23.44 -29.35 -26.34
N VAL A 202 22.15 -29.02 -26.20
CA VAL A 202 21.08 -29.94 -26.61
C VAL A 202 21.00 -29.90 -28.13
N THR A 203 21.58 -30.88 -28.81
CA THR A 203 21.26 -31.18 -30.20
C THR A 203 19.82 -31.69 -30.26
N ARG A 204 18.97 -30.97 -30.99
CA ARG A 204 17.54 -31.23 -31.12
C ARG A 204 17.31 -32.57 -31.86
N SER A 205 17.06 -33.66 -31.15
CA SER A 205 16.54 -34.91 -31.73
C SER A 205 15.00 -34.88 -31.76
N SER A 206 14.48 -34.56 -32.94
CA SER A 206 13.16 -34.90 -33.49
C SER A 206 12.12 -35.52 -32.53
N HIS A 207 11.36 -34.71 -31.79
CA HIS A 207 9.99 -35.08 -31.38
C HIS A 207 9.08 -33.86 -31.54
N THR A 208 8.00 -34.07 -32.28
CA THR A 208 6.96 -33.12 -32.66
C THR A 208 6.19 -32.58 -31.46
N ALA A 209 6.22 -31.25 -31.27
CA ALA A 209 5.27 -30.50 -30.44
C ALA A 209 4.87 -29.21 -31.19
N PRO A 210 3.63 -28.71 -31.03
CA PRO A 210 2.99 -27.73 -31.92
C PRO A 210 3.54 -26.31 -31.73
N PRO A 211 3.29 -25.38 -32.68
CA PRO A 211 4.14 -24.22 -32.89
C PRO A 211 3.86 -23.12 -31.86
N LEU A 212 4.88 -22.76 -31.09
CA LEU A 212 4.93 -21.50 -30.36
C LEU A 212 6.30 -20.85 -30.60
N VAL A 213 6.26 -19.69 -31.28
CA VAL A 213 7.28 -18.67 -31.53
C VAL A 213 8.65 -19.17 -32.06
N PRO A 214 9.15 -18.66 -33.21
CA PRO A 214 10.43 -19.12 -33.78
C PRO A 214 11.59 -18.95 -32.79
N VAL A 215 12.32 -20.05 -32.57
CA VAL A 215 13.51 -20.16 -31.71
C VAL A 215 14.72 -19.37 -32.27
N SER A 216 14.57 -18.71 -33.43
CA SER A 216 15.67 -18.02 -34.13
C SER A 216 16.14 -16.71 -33.49
N ASN A 217 15.37 -16.11 -32.58
CA ASN A 217 15.83 -14.94 -31.80
C ASN A 217 16.48 -15.32 -30.45
N TRP A 218 16.54 -16.61 -30.13
CA TRP A 218 17.20 -17.12 -28.93
C TRP A 218 18.66 -17.37 -29.27
N GLY A 219 19.50 -16.34 -29.15
CA GLY A 219 20.94 -16.48 -29.29
C GLY A 219 21.46 -17.65 -28.44
N GLY A 220 21.65 -18.81 -29.07
CA GLY A 220 22.38 -19.96 -28.52
C GLY A 220 21.75 -20.78 -27.39
N LEU A 221 20.44 -20.75 -27.10
CA LEU A 221 19.90 -21.42 -25.88
C LEU A 221 18.92 -22.59 -26.09
N PRO A 222 19.40 -23.79 -26.47
CA PRO A 222 18.65 -25.05 -26.37
C PRO A 222 18.30 -25.44 -24.91
N ALA A 223 19.17 -25.14 -23.94
CA ALA A 223 19.05 -25.61 -22.55
C ALA A 223 17.87 -24.96 -21.78
N ALA A 224 17.61 -23.67 -22.00
CA ALA A 224 16.51 -22.95 -21.36
C ALA A 224 15.13 -23.52 -21.73
N SER A 225 14.94 -23.92 -22.99
CA SER A 225 13.70 -24.54 -23.47
C SER A 225 13.45 -25.94 -22.87
N SER A 226 14.54 -26.71 -22.70
CA SER A 226 14.49 -28.03 -22.06
C SER A 226 14.12 -27.89 -20.59
N VAL A 227 14.73 -26.95 -19.85
CA VAL A 227 14.42 -26.70 -18.44
C VAL A 227 12.97 -26.22 -18.27
N TYR A 228 12.47 -25.33 -19.13
CA TYR A 228 11.07 -24.90 -19.15
C TYR A 228 10.09 -26.07 -19.32
N ASN A 229 10.35 -26.95 -20.30
CA ASN A 229 9.53 -28.15 -20.55
C ASN A 229 9.66 -29.21 -19.44
N SER A 230 10.83 -29.31 -18.80
CA SER A 230 11.10 -30.28 -17.72
C SER A 230 10.48 -29.85 -16.39
N LEU A 231 10.39 -28.54 -16.13
CA LEU A 231 9.87 -27.99 -14.88
C LEU A 231 8.36 -28.21 -14.68
N LYS A 232 7.64 -28.85 -15.61
CA LYS A 232 6.18 -29.06 -15.55
C LYS A 232 5.47 -27.80 -15.03
N VAL A 233 5.83 -26.62 -15.55
CA VAL A 233 5.08 -25.39 -15.27
C VAL A 233 3.74 -25.47 -16.02
N ASN A 234 2.89 -26.40 -15.58
CA ASN A 234 1.54 -26.62 -16.11
C ASN A 234 0.57 -25.57 -15.60
N ASP A 235 0.97 -24.76 -14.63
CA ASP A 235 0.13 -23.71 -14.06
C ASP A 235 0.24 -22.41 -14.87
N ARG A 236 -0.60 -22.32 -15.91
CA ARG A 236 -0.75 -21.13 -16.76
C ARG A 236 -1.30 -19.90 -16.01
N SER A 237 -1.61 -20.01 -14.71
CA SER A 237 -2.11 -18.90 -13.88
C SER A 237 -0.99 -18.05 -13.24
N LYS A 238 0.27 -18.51 -13.32
CA LYS A 238 1.46 -17.80 -12.84
C LYS A 238 2.15 -17.09 -14.01
N ALA A 239 2.31 -15.76 -13.92
CA ALA A 239 3.28 -15.08 -14.76
C ALA A 239 4.67 -15.36 -14.20
N ILE A 240 5.40 -16.24 -14.86
CA ILE A 240 6.79 -16.54 -14.52
C ILE A 240 7.67 -15.72 -15.47
N CYS A 241 8.47 -14.84 -14.89
CA CYS A 241 9.50 -14.10 -15.61
C CYS A 241 10.79 -14.91 -15.48
N PHE A 242 11.38 -15.32 -16.60
CA PHE A 242 12.65 -16.02 -16.59
C PHE A 242 13.77 -15.02 -16.76
N MET A 243 14.65 -14.96 -15.77
CA MET A 243 15.83 -14.11 -15.84
C MET A 243 17.04 -15.01 -16.02
N PHE A 244 17.64 -14.96 -17.22
CA PHE A 244 18.81 -15.75 -17.57
C PHE A 244 20.05 -14.88 -17.40
N LEU A 245 20.92 -15.21 -16.44
CA LEU A 245 22.20 -14.51 -16.29
C LEU A 245 23.30 -15.31 -16.98
N TYR A 246 23.92 -14.70 -18.00
CA TYR A 246 25.14 -15.19 -18.64
C TYR A 246 26.32 -14.34 -18.18
N ILE A 247 27.35 -14.95 -17.59
CA ILE A 247 28.56 -14.25 -17.18
C ILE A 247 29.61 -14.41 -18.30
N HIS A 248 30.03 -13.29 -18.88
CA HIS A 248 31.29 -13.21 -19.63
C HIS A 248 32.18 -12.19 -18.93
N LEU A 249 33.46 -12.53 -18.74
CA LEU A 249 34.48 -11.53 -18.40
C LEU A 249 34.56 -10.54 -19.56
N LEU A 250 33.96 -9.36 -19.39
CA LEU A 250 34.25 -8.18 -20.19
C LEU A 250 35.12 -7.27 -19.34
N THR A 251 36.31 -6.96 -19.85
CA THR A 251 37.28 -6.07 -19.20
C THR A 251 36.77 -4.62 -19.26
N LEU A 252 36.07 -4.20 -18.22
CA LEU A 252 35.85 -2.79 -17.88
C LEU A 252 36.36 -2.56 -16.45
N GLN A 253 37.23 -1.58 -16.27
CA GLN A 253 37.78 -1.20 -14.97
C GLN A 253 36.92 -0.07 -14.36
N PRO A 254 36.53 -0.15 -13.07
CA PRO A 254 36.80 -1.22 -12.10
C PRO A 254 35.88 -2.45 -12.28
N PRO A 255 36.36 -3.70 -12.02
CA PRO A 255 35.70 -4.91 -12.48
C PRO A 255 34.75 -5.49 -11.43
N THR A 256 33.56 -4.93 -11.28
CA THR A 256 32.42 -5.62 -10.63
C THR A 256 31.11 -4.98 -11.08
N CYS A 257 30.73 -5.18 -12.34
CA CYS A 257 29.36 -4.97 -12.79
C CYS A 257 28.76 -6.33 -13.15
N LEU A 258 27.80 -6.79 -12.33
CA LEU A 258 26.90 -7.87 -12.70
C LEU A 258 26.09 -7.37 -13.91
N HIS A 259 26.29 -7.95 -15.09
CA HIS A 259 25.58 -7.51 -16.30
C HIS A 259 24.57 -8.56 -16.76
N LEU A 260 23.29 -8.18 -16.70
CA LEU A 260 22.16 -8.99 -17.12
C LEU A 260 22.01 -8.94 -18.64
N LYS A 261 22.55 -9.94 -19.36
CA LYS A 261 22.49 -9.95 -20.83
C LYS A 261 21.10 -10.17 -21.40
N SER A 262 20.23 -10.92 -20.73
CA SER A 262 18.87 -11.19 -21.23
C SER A 262 17.88 -11.52 -20.11
N ALA A 263 16.89 -10.66 -19.90
CA ALA A 263 15.66 -11.03 -19.23
C ALA A 263 14.63 -11.43 -20.29
N SER A 264 13.98 -12.58 -20.15
CA SER A 264 12.91 -13.02 -21.04
C SER A 264 11.62 -13.21 -20.23
N CYS A 265 10.70 -12.27 -20.36
CA CYS A 265 9.39 -12.40 -19.76
C CYS A 265 8.45 -13.16 -20.71
N PHE A 266 7.87 -14.27 -20.25
CA PHE A 266 6.96 -15.09 -21.07
C PHE A 266 5.51 -14.56 -21.10
N ARG A 267 5.22 -13.44 -20.42
CA ARG A 267 3.92 -12.73 -20.49
C ARG A 267 4.09 -11.22 -20.42
N HIS A 268 3.46 -10.50 -21.35
CA HIS A 268 3.44 -9.03 -21.37
C HIS A 268 2.47 -8.41 -20.34
N THR A 269 1.51 -9.18 -19.82
CA THR A 269 0.56 -8.73 -18.79
C THR A 269 0.60 -9.67 -17.59
N LEU A 270 0.82 -9.08 -16.41
CA LEU A 270 0.72 -9.79 -15.14
C LEU A 270 -0.76 -10.13 -14.86
N PRO A 271 -1.07 -11.34 -14.40
CA PRO A 271 -2.43 -11.69 -14.00
C PRO A 271 -2.83 -10.89 -12.75
N VAL A 272 -4.13 -10.63 -12.62
CA VAL A 272 -4.72 -9.97 -11.45
C VAL A 272 -5.01 -11.01 -10.35
N CYS A 273 -4.93 -10.59 -9.09
CA CYS A 273 -5.42 -11.34 -7.93
C CYS A 273 -6.09 -10.42 -6.92
N GLN A 274 -7.02 -10.95 -6.12
CA GLN A 274 -7.51 -10.26 -4.94
C GLN A 274 -6.48 -10.36 -3.80
N CYS A 275 -6.24 -9.25 -3.13
CA CYS A 275 -5.45 -9.16 -1.91
C CYS A 275 -6.28 -8.53 -0.79
N ARG A 276 -6.13 -9.05 0.43
CA ARG A 276 -6.80 -8.58 1.64
C ARG A 276 -5.85 -7.73 2.48
N LEU A 277 -6.36 -6.64 3.08
CA LEU A 277 -5.66 -5.93 4.15
C LEU A 277 -5.61 -6.83 5.39
N HIS A 278 -4.40 -7.10 5.87
CA HIS A 278 -4.10 -7.74 7.14
C HIS A 278 -3.27 -6.79 7.99
#